data_AF-A0A948THC0-F1
#
_entry.id   AF-A0A948THC0-F1
#
_cell.length_a   1.000
_cell.length_b   1.000
_cell.length_c   1.000
_cell.angle_alpha   90.00
_cell.angle_beta   90.00
_cell.angle_gamma   90.00
#
_symmetry.space_group_name_H-M   'P 1'
#
loop_
_entity.id
_entity.type
_entity.pdbx_description
1 polymer ?
#
loop_
_entity_poly.entity_id
_entity_poly.type
_entity_poly.pdbx_seq_one_letter_code
_entity_poly.pdbx_strand_id
1 'polypeptide(L)' 'MSFEAINNFFAALDTNSDLSRDFDALTPSDDYKQQLCELGKKYGYEFTLEELEDVVKVTKAMQAGEYKAPNAAPADGAQ' A
#
# COMPACT_ATOMS: atom_id res chain seq x y z
N MET A 1 -1.11 5.64 13.07
CA MET A 1 -0.51 4.30 13.27
C MET A 1 -1.11 3.33 12.25
N SER A 2 -1.15 3.68 10.96
CA SER A 2 -2.01 2.93 10.03
C SER A 2 -1.35 2.64 8.66
N PHE A 3 -0.12 3.13 8.46
CA PHE A 3 0.82 2.58 7.47
C PHE A 3 1.22 1.12 7.76
N GLU A 4 1.25 0.72 9.04
CA GLU A 4 1.55 -0.65 9.45
C GLU A 4 0.40 -1.61 9.12
N ALA A 5 -0.86 -1.17 9.29
CA ALA A 5 -2.04 -1.94 8.92
C ALA A 5 -2.09 -2.22 7.42
N ILE A 6 -1.76 -1.23 6.59
CA ILE A 6 -1.68 -1.39 5.13
C ILE A 6 -0.54 -2.36 4.75
N ASN A 7 0.65 -2.21 5.33
CA ASN A 7 1.75 -3.16 5.08
C ASN A 7 1.40 -4.58 5.50
N ASN A 8 0.79 -4.76 6.67
CA ASN A 8 0.35 -6.07 7.13
C ASN A 8 -0.73 -6.67 6.23
N PHE A 9 -1.67 -5.84 5.72
CA PHE A 9 -2.66 -6.27 4.74
C PHE A 9 -2.00 -6.79 3.46
N PHE A 10 -1.07 -6.02 2.88
CA PHE A 10 -0.37 -6.46 1.66
C PHE A 10 0.56 -7.65 1.90
N ALA A 11 1.22 -7.73 3.05
CA ALA A 11 2.03 -8.90 3.43
C ALA A 11 1.14 -10.15 3.63
N ALA A 12 -0.08 -9.97 4.11
CA ALA A 12 -1.05 -11.04 4.23
C ALA A 12 -1.56 -11.56 2.88
N LEU A 13 -1.44 -10.81 1.78
CA LEU A 13 -1.82 -11.32 0.44
C LEU A 13 -0.93 -12.49 -0.01
N ASP A 14 0.32 -12.52 0.46
CA ASP A 14 1.25 -13.61 0.13
C ASP A 14 0.98 -14.87 0.96
N THR A 15 0.53 -14.69 2.20
CA THR A 15 0.36 -15.77 3.18
C THR A 15 -1.07 -16.27 3.31
N ASN A 16 -2.06 -15.47 2.92
CA ASN A 16 -3.49 -15.72 3.11
C ASN A 16 -4.21 -15.79 1.76
N SER A 17 -4.42 -17.01 1.27
CA SER A 17 -4.97 -17.25 -0.06
C SER A 17 -6.40 -16.72 -0.24
N ASP A 18 -7.22 -16.70 0.81
CA ASP A 18 -8.57 -16.13 0.77
C ASP A 18 -8.54 -14.62 0.57
N LEU A 19 -7.67 -13.92 1.30
CA LEU A 19 -7.44 -12.48 1.15
C LEU A 19 -6.93 -12.16 -0.26
N SER A 20 -5.97 -12.94 -0.75
CA SER A 20 -5.41 -12.83 -2.09
C SER A 20 -6.49 -13.02 -3.17
N ARG A 21 -7.39 -13.99 -2.98
CA ARG A 21 -8.48 -14.28 -3.92
C ARG A 21 -9.56 -13.21 -3.92
N ASP A 22 -9.94 -12.69 -2.75
CA ASP A 22 -10.85 -11.56 -2.64
C ASP A 22 -10.23 -10.29 -3.25
N PHE A 23 -8.92 -10.08 -3.05
CA PHE A 23 -8.18 -8.95 -3.62
C PHE A 23 -8.11 -9.02 -5.15
N ASP A 24 -7.82 -10.20 -5.72
CA ASP A 24 -7.80 -10.41 -7.18
C ASP A 24 -9.19 -10.24 -7.81
N ALA A 25 -10.25 -10.56 -7.04
CA ALA A 25 -11.63 -10.32 -7.46
C ALA A 25 -12.01 -8.82 -7.48
N LEU A 26 -11.22 -7.94 -6.86
CA LEU A 26 -11.47 -6.50 -6.91
C LEU A 26 -11.17 -5.95 -8.30
N THR A 27 -12.18 -5.38 -8.94
CA THR A 27 -12.01 -4.70 -10.22
C THR A 27 -11.41 -3.31 -10.05
N PRO A 28 -10.39 -2.93 -10.83
CA PRO A 28 -9.87 -1.57 -10.85
C PRO A 28 -10.95 -0.64 -11.39
N SER A 29 -11.52 0.17 -10.50
CA SER A 29 -12.56 1.16 -10.76
C SER A 29 -12.33 2.35 -9.82
N ASP A 30 -13.08 3.45 -9.98
CA ASP A 30 -12.97 4.61 -9.09
C ASP A 30 -13.14 4.21 -7.61
N ASP A 31 -13.98 3.21 -7.33
CA ASP A 31 -14.22 2.67 -5.98
C ASP A 31 -13.18 1.64 -5.52
N TYR A 32 -12.14 1.35 -6.29
CA TYR A 32 -11.14 0.32 -5.94
C TYR A 32 -10.48 0.57 -4.59
N LYS A 33 -10.15 1.84 -4.30
CA LYS A 33 -9.57 2.22 -3.00
C LYS A 33 -10.54 1.97 -1.84
N GLN A 34 -11.84 2.19 -2.08
CA GLN A 34 -12.88 2.01 -1.08
C GLN A 34 -13.11 0.51 -0.84
N GLN A 35 -13.13 -0.29 -1.90
CA GLN A 35 -13.20 -1.74 -1.83
C GLN A 35 -12.00 -2.34 -1.07
N LEU A 36 -10.78 -1.82 -1.27
CA LEU A 36 -9.62 -2.23 -0.48
C LEU A 36 -9.77 -1.91 1.01
N CYS A 37 -10.33 -0.76 1.34
CA CYS A 37 -10.62 -0.38 2.72
C CYS A 37 -11.64 -1.33 3.37
N GLU A 38 -12.70 -1.70 2.65
CA GLU A 38 -13.68 -2.67 3.10
C GLU A 38 -13.09 -4.08 3.24
N LEU A 39 -12.24 -4.47 2.29
CA LEU A 39 -11.55 -5.75 2.32
C LEU A 39 -10.59 -5.84 3.49
N GLY A 40 -9.76 -4.82 3.72
CA GLY A 40 -8.91 -4.73 4.90
C GLY A 40 -9.71 -4.91 6.18
N LYS A 41 -10.81 -4.16 6.31
CA LYS A 41 -11.69 -4.22 7.48
C LYS A 41 -12.31 -5.60 7.69
N LYS A 42 -12.70 -6.30 6.61
CA LYS A 42 -13.23 -7.68 6.65
C LYS A 42 -12.22 -8.66 7.29
N TYR A 43 -10.93 -8.45 7.07
CA TYR A 43 -9.84 -9.30 7.59
C TYR A 43 -9.19 -8.75 8.87
N GLY A 44 -9.71 -7.66 9.44
CA GLY A 44 -9.22 -7.05 10.68
C GLY A 44 -8.10 -6.02 10.50
N TYR A 45 -7.85 -5.56 9.28
CA TYR A 45 -6.94 -4.46 8.98
C TYR A 45 -7.70 -3.14 8.85
N GLU A 46 -7.51 -2.24 9.81
CA GLU A 46 -8.14 -0.92 9.78
C GLU A 46 -7.17 0.13 9.22
N PHE A 47 -7.49 0.65 8.04
CA PHE A 47 -6.78 1.76 7.40
C PHE A 47 -7.78 2.64 6.65
N THR A 48 -7.42 3.91 6.43
CA THR A 48 -8.29 4.87 5.74
C THR A 48 -7.96 5.03 4.26
N LEU A 49 -8.90 5.57 3.48
CA LEU A 49 -8.67 5.93 2.08
C LEU A 49 -7.46 6.86 1.91
N GLU A 50 -7.32 7.86 2.77
CA GLU A 50 -6.24 8.84 2.71
C GLU A 50 -4.86 8.17 2.82
N GLU A 51 -4.73 7.18 3.71
CA GLU A 51 -3.49 6.44 3.90
C GLU A 51 -3.19 5.50 2.73
N LEU A 52 -4.23 4.91 2.14
CA LEU A 52 -4.12 4.13 0.92
C LEU A 52 -3.64 4.98 -0.26
N GLU A 53 -4.13 6.22 -0.36
CA GLU A 53 -3.66 7.18 -1.36
C GLU A 53 -2.21 7.58 -1.16
N ASP A 54 -1.76 7.75 0.09
CA ASP A 54 -0.37 8.04 0.39
C ASP A 54 0.56 6.91 -0.04
N VAL A 55 0.19 5.66 0.27
CA VAL A 55 0.93 4.47 -0.19
C VAL A 55 1.00 4.42 -1.71
N VAL A 56 -0.13 4.61 -2.42
CA VAL A 56 -0.14 4.60 -3.89
C VAL A 56 0.76 5.70 -4.46
N LYS A 57 0.77 6.90 -3.88
CA LYS A 57 1.66 8.00 -4.29
C LYS A 57 3.12 7.60 -4.10
N VAL A 58 3.47 7.03 -2.94
CA VAL A 58 4.82 6.57 -2.62
C VAL A 58 5.26 5.44 -3.57
N THR A 59 4.42 4.43 -3.81
CA THR A 59 4.73 3.31 -4.71
C THR A 59 4.87 3.77 -6.16
N LYS A 60 4.02 4.71 -6.62
CA LYS A 60 4.16 5.31 -7.97
C LYS A 60 5.44 6.12 -8.09
N ALA A 61 5.76 6.94 -7.10
CA ALA A 61 7.02 7.69 -7.07
C ALA A 61 8.23 6.75 -7.07
N MET A 62 8.18 5.62 -6.34
CA MET A 62 9.27 4.63 -6.33
C MET A 62 9.43 3.95 -7.70
N GLN A 63 8.33 3.54 -8.34
CA GLN A 63 8.38 2.94 -9.69
C GLN A 63 8.85 3.92 -10.77
N ALA A 64 8.48 5.20 -10.65
CA ALA A 64 8.94 6.24 -11.55
C ALA A 64 10.41 6.63 -11.33
N GLY A 65 11.06 6.13 -10.27
CA GLY A 65 12.39 6.57 -9.85
C GLY A 65 12.42 7.99 -9.28
N GLU A 66 11.25 8.58 -8.99
CA GLU A 66 11.06 9.94 -8.48
C GLU A 66 10.91 10.00 -6.95
N TYR A 67 10.88 8.86 -6.27
CA TYR A 67 10.83 8.82 -4.81
C TYR A 67 12.13 9.36 -4.20
N LYS A 68 12.10 10.61 -3.76
CA LYS A 68 13.07 11.14 -2.82
C LYS A 68 12.62 10.82 -1.41
N ALA A 69 13.23 9.79 -0.80
CA ALA A 69 13.05 9.52 0.62
C ALA A 69 13.25 10.83 1.41
N PRO A 70 12.35 11.21 2.35
CA PRO A 70 12.45 12.47 3.08
C PRO A 70 13.69 12.57 4.00
N ASN A 71 14.59 11.58 3.99
CA ASN A 71 15.92 11.67 4.57
C ASN A 71 16.93 10.78 3.83
N ALA A 72 16.97 10.83 2.49
CA ALA A 72 18.19 10.47 1.79
C ALA A 72 19.23 11.56 2.11
N ALA A 73 19.99 11.37 3.18
CA ALA A 73 21.26 12.08 3.35
C ALA A 73 21.99 12.01 1.99
N PRO A 74 22.56 13.11 1.48
CA PRO A 74 23.39 13.02 0.29
C PRO A 74 24.40 11.91 0.56
N ALA A 75 24.51 10.95 -0.36
CA ALA A 75 25.64 10.05 -0.39
C ALA A 75 26.87 10.91 -0.70
N ASP A 76 27.41 11.54 0.33
CA ASP A 76 28.76 12.06 0.37
C ASP A 76 29.67 10.84 0.32
N GLY A 77 30.31 10.63 -0.83
CA GLY A 77 31.11 9.43 -1.05
C GLY A 77 31.60 9.24 -2.48
N ALA A 78 32.54 10.09 -2.88
CA ALA A 78 33.71 9.78 -3.72
C ALA A 78 33.50 9.12 -5.10
N GLN A 79 33.89 9.84 -6.16
CA GLN A 79 35.20 9.63 -6.82
C GLN A 79 35.63 10.88 -7.59
#